data_AF-A0A6I3GPC2-F1
#
_entry.id   AF-A0A6I3GPC2-F1
#
_cell.length_a   1.000
_cell.length_b   1.000
_cell.length_c   1.000
_cell.angle_alpha   90.00
_cell.angle_beta   90.00
_cell.angle_gamma   90.00
#
_symmetry.space_group_name_H-M   'P 1'
#
loop_
_entity.id
_entity.type
_entity.pdbx_description
1 polymer ?
#
loop_
_entity_poly.entity_id
_entity_poly.type
_entity_poly.pdbx_seq_one_letter_code
_entity_poly.pdbx_strand_id
1 'polypeptide(L)'
;MAQASYPVCVLTFVFALPIVIADYSTRKIPNIYIIFYSYLCSISLFVRGFPQINTVVCAVLILTLCAFTGAGMGDIKLLLLIILFIRPQSIKEVLSFFLMVFAVCTAEIAITCFATKAFARTIAMAPSIFIGTGLYLATNSL
;
A
#
# COMPACT_ATOMS: atom_id res chain seq x y z
N MET A 1 -19.27 -5.19 7.02
CA MET A 1 -18.45 -5.76 8.11
C MET A 1 -17.31 -6.56 7.49
N ALA A 2 -16.19 -5.89 7.17
CA ALA A 2 -15.01 -6.58 6.67
C ALA A 2 -14.25 -7.12 7.88
N GLN A 3 -14.51 -8.38 8.26
CA GLN A 3 -13.62 -9.10 9.16
C GLN A 3 -12.23 -9.07 8.52
N ALA A 4 -11.33 -8.27 9.07
CA ALA A 4 -9.90 -8.38 8.84
C ALA A 4 -9.52 -9.79 9.31
N SER A 5 -9.48 -10.74 8.37
CA SER A 5 -9.04 -12.09 8.67
C SER A 5 -7.58 -11.94 9.11
N TYR A 6 -7.30 -12.09 10.41
CA TYR A 6 -5.95 -12.11 11.01
C TYR A 6 -4.83 -12.71 10.13
N PRO A 7 -5.03 -13.81 9.35
CA PRO A 7 -4.02 -14.30 8.40
C PRO A 7 -3.56 -13.27 7.36
N VAL A 8 -4.45 -12.37 6.92
CA VAL A 8 -4.15 -11.34 5.92
C VAL A 8 -3.17 -10.33 6.50
N CYS A 9 -3.39 -9.84 7.72
CA CYS A 9 -2.47 -8.91 8.38
C CYS A 9 -1.08 -9.52 8.53
N VAL A 10 -0.99 -10.76 9.04
CA VAL A 10 0.29 -11.44 9.26
C VAL A 10 1.04 -11.66 7.95
N LEU A 11 0.35 -12.08 6.88
CA LEU A 11 0.97 -12.24 5.56
C LEU A 11 1.50 -10.90 5.03
N THR A 12 0.71 -9.83 5.09
CA THR A 12 1.15 -8.52 4.58
C THR A 12 2.41 -8.05 5.29
N PHE A 13 2.50 -8.20 6.62
CA PHE A 13 3.66 -7.77 7.39
C PHE A 13 4.91 -8.65 7.20
N VAL A 14 4.75 -9.97 7.04
CA VAL A 14 5.89 -10.87 6.76
C VAL A 14 6.52 -10.55 5.41
N PHE A 15 5.69 -10.28 4.38
CA PHE A 15 6.18 -9.90 3.06
C PHE A 15 6.58 -8.42 2.95
N ALA A 16 6.12 -7.57 3.87
CA ALA A 16 6.53 -6.16 3.94
C ALA A 16 8.02 -6.01 4.23
N LEU A 17 8.58 -6.82 5.14
CA LEU A 17 9.97 -6.70 5.59
C LEU A 17 10.99 -6.74 4.43
N PRO A 18 11.03 -7.76 3.55
CA PRO A 18 12.01 -7.79 2.46
C PRO A 18 11.81 -6.65 1.47
N ILE A 19 10.57 -6.19 1.25
CA ILE A 19 10.26 -5.10 0.34
C ILE A 19 10.73 -3.76 0.91
N VAL A 20 10.46 -3.51 2.19
CA VAL A 20 10.90 -2.31 2.91
C VAL A 20 12.43 -2.24 2.98
N ILE A 21 13.10 -3.36 3.27
CA ILE A 21 14.56 -3.44 3.30
C ILE A 21 15.14 -3.14 1.89
N ALA A 22 14.55 -3.71 0.84
CA ALA A 22 14.98 -3.46 -0.53
C ALA A 22 14.78 -1.99 -0.95
N ASP A 23 13.65 -1.39 -0.59
CA ASP A 23 13.34 0.01 -0.89
C ASP A 23 14.29 0.96 -0.15
N TYR A 24 14.60 0.69 1.12
CA TYR A 24 15.57 1.47 1.89
C TYR A 24 17.01 1.34 1.34
N SER A 25 17.40 0.14 0.91
CA SER A 25 18.77 -0.13 0.45
C SER A 25 19.04 0.36 -0.98
N THR A 26 18.06 0.26 -1.89
CA THR A 26 18.29 0.50 -3.33
C THR A 26 17.41 1.61 -3.91
N ARG A 27 16.49 2.19 -3.12
CA ARG A 27 15.48 3.19 -3.55
C ARG A 27 14.72 2.79 -4.81
N LYS A 28 14.65 1.48 -5.05
CA LYS A 28 13.99 0.84 -6.17
C LYS A 28 13.42 -0.46 -5.65
N ILE A 29 12.11 -0.63 -5.80
CA ILE A 29 11.47 -1.91 -5.54
C ILE A 29 11.79 -2.83 -6.74
N PRO A 30 12.61 -3.89 -6.57
CA PRO A 30 12.87 -4.79 -7.67
C PRO A 30 11.60 -5.58 -8.00
N ASN A 31 11.31 -5.71 -9.29
CA ASN A 31 10.05 -6.26 -9.80
C ASN A 31 9.79 -7.70 -9.33
N ILE A 32 10.83 -8.43 -8.91
CA ILE A 32 10.71 -9.80 -8.41
C ILE A 32 9.82 -9.89 -7.16
N TYR A 33 9.90 -8.92 -6.24
CA TYR A 33 9.04 -8.92 -5.05
C TYR A 33 7.58 -8.62 -5.40
N ILE A 34 7.35 -7.73 -6.36
CA ILE A 34 6.00 -7.43 -6.87
C ILE A 34 5.39 -8.67 -7.51
N ILE A 35 6.19 -9.47 -8.24
CA ILE A 35 5.75 -10.74 -8.83
C ILE A 35 5.34 -11.73 -7.73
N PHE A 36 6.16 -11.94 -6.69
CA PHE A 36 5.79 -12.80 -5.56
C PHE A 36 4.49 -12.35 -4.87
N TYR A 37 4.37 -11.04 -4.63
CA TYR A 37 3.17 -10.48 -4.02
C TYR A 37 1.94 -10.63 -4.94
N SER A 38 2.14 -10.56 -6.27
CA SER A 38 1.07 -10.80 -7.24
C SER A 38 0.54 -12.23 -7.20
N TYR A 39 1.41 -13.23 -7.04
CA TYR A 39 0.98 -14.62 -6.88
C TYR A 39 0.11 -14.81 -5.64
N LEU A 40 0.52 -14.24 -4.50
CA LEU A 40 -0.27 -14.27 -3.27
C LEU A 40 -1.62 -13.57 -3.45
N CYS A 41 -1.61 -12.41 -4.09
CA CYS A 41 -2.82 -11.67 -4.40
C CYS A 41 -3.76 -12.50 -5.30
N SER A 42 -3.24 -13.15 -6.34
CA SER A 42 -4.02 -14.03 -7.22
C SER A 42 -4.66 -15.18 -6.44
N ILE A 43 -3.89 -15.87 -5.59
CA ILE A 43 -4.43 -16.95 -4.74
C ILE A 43 -5.54 -16.41 -3.85
N SER A 44 -5.34 -15.24 -3.24
CA SER A 44 -6.36 -14.61 -2.39
C SER A 44 -7.64 -14.23 -3.14
N LEU A 45 -7.53 -13.79 -4.40
CA LEU A 45 -8.67 -13.47 -5.26
C LEU A 45 -9.42 -14.74 -5.69
N PHE A 46 -8.71 -15.84 -5.95
CA PHE A 46 -9.32 -17.13 -6.24
C PHE A 46 -10.12 -17.68 -5.05
N VAL A 47 -9.57 -17.55 -3.83
CA VAL A 47 -10.21 -18.09 -2.62
C VAL A 47 -11.33 -17.17 -2.11
N ARG A 48 -11.13 -15.85 -2.13
CA ARG A 48 -12.03 -14.87 -1.49
C ARG A 48 -12.96 -14.16 -2.50
N GLY A 49 -12.77 -14.38 -3.80
CA GLY A 49 -13.50 -13.70 -4.86
C GLY A 49 -12.99 -12.29 -5.17
N PHE A 50 -13.53 -11.70 -6.24
CA PHE A 50 -13.13 -10.38 -6.71
C PHE A 50 -13.77 -9.23 -5.90
N PRO A 51 -13.05 -8.11 -5.69
CA PRO A 51 -13.65 -6.88 -5.18
C PRO A 51 -14.72 -6.32 -6.12
N GLN A 52 -15.59 -5.46 -5.60
CA GLN A 52 -16.59 -4.76 -6.40
C GLN A 52 -15.93 -3.90 -7.48
N ILE A 53 -16.49 -3.91 -8.69
CA ILE A 53 -15.94 -3.18 -9.84
C ILE A 53 -15.82 -1.68 -9.53
N ASN A 54 -16.80 -1.09 -8.84
CA ASN A 54 -16.80 0.33 -8.50
C ASN A 54 -15.62 0.70 -7.59
N THR A 55 -15.23 -0.16 -6.65
CA THR A 55 -14.10 0.12 -5.76
C THR A 55 -12.77 -0.01 -6.50
N VAL A 56 -12.65 -0.97 -7.42
CA VAL A 56 -11.47 -1.13 -8.29
C VAL A 56 -11.31 0.08 -9.23
N VAL A 57 -12.37 0.51 -9.89
CA VAL A 57 -12.32 1.68 -10.79
C VAL A 57 -11.91 2.94 -10.02
N CYS A 58 -12.47 3.15 -8.82
CA CYS A 58 -12.09 4.28 -7.97
C CYS A 58 -10.60 4.22 -7.58
N ALA A 59 -10.11 3.05 -7.17
CA ALA A 59 -8.69 2.87 -6.83
C ALA A 59 -7.78 3.14 -8.04
N VAL A 60 -8.14 2.65 -9.22
CA VAL A 60 -7.37 2.89 -10.46
C VAL A 60 -7.33 4.37 -10.80
N LEU A 61 -8.44 5.12 -10.65
CA LEU A 61 -8.46 6.57 -10.87
C LEU A 61 -7.53 7.33 -9.90
N ILE A 62 -7.47 6.94 -8.63
CA ILE A 62 -6.57 7.58 -7.67
C ILE A 62 -5.11 7.23 -8.00
N LEU A 63 -4.84 5.98 -8.40
CA LEU A 63 -3.51 5.53 -8.80
C LEU A 63 -3.02 6.22 -10.08
N THR A 64 -3.88 6.44 -11.07
CA THR A 64 -3.50 7.17 -12.29
C THR A 64 -3.18 8.62 -11.98
N LEU A 65 -3.97 9.28 -11.12
CA LEU A 65 -3.64 10.62 -10.62
C LEU A 65 -2.27 10.63 -9.91
N CYS A 66 -2.00 9.64 -9.06
CA CYS A 66 -0.71 9.51 -8.38
C CYS A 66 0.45 9.28 -9.38
N ALA A 67 0.21 8.52 -10.45
CA ALA A 67 1.17 8.35 -11.54
C ALA A 67 1.51 9.67 -12.25
N PHE A 68 0.50 10.53 -12.50
CA PHE A 68 0.72 11.86 -13.07
C PHE A 68 1.53 12.78 -12.15
N THR A 69 1.47 12.59 -10.83
CA THR A 69 2.29 13.34 -9.87
C THR A 69 3.75 12.88 -9.80
N GLY A 70 4.15 11.87 -10.58
CA GLY A 70 5.53 11.37 -10.63
C GLY A 70 5.83 10.24 -9.63
N ALA A 71 4.80 9.57 -9.10
CA ALA A 71 5.00 8.38 -8.25
C ALA A 71 5.72 7.26 -9.02
N GLY A 72 6.56 6.49 -8.31
CA GLY A 72 7.30 5.39 -8.91
C GLY A 72 6.37 4.31 -9.42
N MET A 73 6.64 3.79 -10.63
CA MET A 73 5.81 2.72 -11.22
C MET A 73 5.84 1.42 -10.39
N GLY A 74 6.88 1.20 -9.57
CA GLY A 74 6.92 0.12 -8.59
C GLY A 74 5.91 0.33 -7.46
N ASP A 75 5.85 1.53 -6.91
CA ASP A 75 4.97 1.90 -5.80
C ASP A 75 3.49 1.80 -6.21
N ILE A 76 3.16 2.27 -7.42
CA ILE A 76 1.80 2.19 -7.98
C ILE A 76 1.35 0.74 -8.11
N LYS A 77 2.22 -0.15 -8.60
CA LYS A 77 1.92 -1.59 -8.73
C LYS A 77 1.71 -2.24 -7.37
N LEU A 78 2.57 -1.91 -6.40
CA LEU A 78 2.46 -2.42 -5.04
C LEU A 78 1.15 -1.97 -4.39
N LEU A 79 0.81 -0.68 -4.51
CA LEU A 79 -0.38 -0.10 -3.91
C LEU A 79 -1.67 -0.68 -4.55
N LEU A 80 -1.66 -0.93 -5.88
CA LEU A 80 -2.73 -1.66 -6.56
C LEU A 80 -2.91 -3.08 -6.00
N LEU A 81 -1.82 -3.82 -5.87
CA LEU A 81 -1.85 -5.19 -5.34
C LEU A 81 -2.38 -5.25 -3.91
N ILE A 82 -1.98 -4.30 -3.08
CA ILE A 82 -2.45 -4.20 -1.70
C ILE A 82 -3.95 -3.92 -1.63
N ILE A 83 -4.47 -3.02 -2.47
CA ILE A 83 -5.91 -2.74 -2.52
C ILE A 83 -6.69 -3.99 -2.94
N LEU A 84 -6.19 -4.72 -3.93
CA LEU A 84 -6.80 -5.99 -4.37
C LEU A 84 -6.77 -7.05 -3.25
N PHE A 85 -5.69 -7.09 -2.47
CA PHE A 85 -5.52 -8.02 -1.36
C PHE A 85 -6.44 -7.70 -0.16
N ILE A 86 -6.59 -6.42 0.17
CA ILE A 86 -7.44 -5.92 1.26
C ILE A 86 -8.93 -6.05 0.91
N ARG A 87 -9.28 -5.84 -0.36
CA ARG A 87 -10.65 -5.97 -0.90
C ARG A 87 -11.66 -5.04 -0.20
N PRO A 88 -11.50 -3.71 -0.33
CA PRO A 88 -12.45 -2.75 0.21
C PRO A 88 -13.84 -2.95 -0.41
N GLN A 89 -14.88 -2.88 0.43
CA GLN A 89 -16.27 -3.12 0.06
C GLN A 89 -16.99 -1.83 -0.37
N SER A 90 -16.44 -0.66 -0.02
CA SER A 90 -17.07 0.63 -0.25
C SER A 90 -16.08 1.66 -0.83
N ILE A 91 -16.57 2.63 -1.59
CA ILE A 91 -15.75 3.75 -2.09
C ILE A 91 -15.14 4.55 -0.93
N LYS A 92 -15.89 4.71 0.16
CA LYS A 92 -15.41 5.36 1.39
C LYS A 92 -14.20 4.64 1.99
N GLU A 93 -14.20 3.30 1.96
CA GLU A 93 -13.09 2.49 2.46
C GLU A 93 -11.83 2.69 1.60
N VAL A 94 -11.98 2.72 0.27
CA VAL A 94 -10.87 3.04 -0.65
C VAL A 94 -10.29 4.41 -0.33
N LEU A 95 -11.14 5.43 -0.18
CA LEU A 95 -10.69 6.78 0.10
C LEU A 95 -10.00 6.90 1.47
N SER A 96 -10.54 6.23 2.50
CA SER A 96 -9.92 6.18 3.83
C SER A 96 -8.57 5.48 3.80
N PHE A 97 -8.41 4.43 2.99
CA PHE A 97 -7.14 3.73 2.80
C PHE A 97 -6.07 4.66 2.23
N PHE A 98 -6.38 5.34 1.11
CA PHE A 98 -5.45 6.30 0.51
C PHE A 98 -5.12 7.45 1.46
N LEU A 99 -6.11 7.97 2.18
CA LEU A 99 -5.90 9.05 3.16
C LEU A 99 -4.91 8.61 4.25
N MET A 100 -5.06 7.40 4.79
CA MET A 100 -4.12 6.84 5.78
C MET A 100 -2.71 6.71 5.22
N VAL A 101 -2.56 6.15 4.00
CA VAL A 101 -1.23 6.04 3.36
C VAL A 101 -0.59 7.41 3.12
N PHE A 102 -1.36 8.39 2.63
CA PHE A 102 -0.85 9.74 2.41
C PHE A 102 -0.52 10.45 3.73
N ALA A 103 -1.31 10.27 4.79
CA ALA A 103 -1.03 10.84 6.11
C ALA A 103 0.25 10.27 6.73
N VAL A 104 0.49 8.96 6.58
CA VAL A 104 1.75 8.35 7.01
C VAL A 104 2.91 8.84 6.16
N CYS A 105 2.73 8.95 4.84
CA CYS A 105 3.75 9.49 3.95
C CYS A 105 4.14 10.92 4.36
N THR A 106 3.18 11.83 4.57
CA THR A 106 3.48 13.21 5.02
C THR A 106 4.16 13.24 6.39
N ALA A 107 3.77 12.36 7.32
CA ALA A 107 4.45 12.21 8.60
C ALA A 107 5.91 11.74 8.43
N GLU A 108 6.18 10.77 7.56
CA GLU A 108 7.54 10.33 7.24
C GLU A 108 8.38 11.45 6.61
N ILE A 109 7.80 12.24 5.69
CA ILE A 109 8.46 13.42 5.13
C ILE A 109 8.82 14.41 6.25
N ALA A 110 7.87 14.70 7.14
CA ALA A 110 8.05 15.65 8.23
C ALA A 110 9.14 15.21 9.20
N ILE A 111 9.12 13.93 9.61
CA ILE A 111 10.13 13.34 10.51
C ILE A 111 11.51 13.38 9.85
N THR A 112 11.60 12.99 8.57
CA THR A 112 12.88 12.96 7.85
C THR A 112 13.44 14.37 7.66
N CYS A 113 12.58 15.33 7.30
CA CYS A 113 12.94 16.73 7.15
C CYS A 113 13.42 17.33 8.49
N PHE A 114 12.74 17.01 9.58
CA PHE A 114 13.12 17.45 10.92
C PHE A 114 14.47 16.85 11.34
N ALA A 115 14.68 15.55 11.13
CA ALA A 115 15.91 14.86 11.51
C ALA A 115 17.13 15.32 10.71
N THR A 116 16.98 15.54 9.40
CA THR A 116 18.10 15.91 8.51
C THR A 116 18.27 17.43 8.35
N LYS A 117 17.36 18.24 8.89
CA LYS A 117 17.30 19.71 8.72
C LYS A 117 17.37 20.15 7.25
N ALA A 118 17.04 19.26 6.33
CA ALA A 118 17.15 19.46 4.89
C ALA A 118 15.94 18.82 4.20
N PHE A 119 15.53 19.40 3.08
CA PHE A 119 14.40 18.88 2.32
C PHE A 119 14.80 17.58 1.60
N ALA A 120 14.28 16.45 2.07
CA ALA A 120 14.55 15.15 1.48
C ALA A 120 13.95 15.09 0.06
N ARG A 121 14.81 15.02 -0.97
CA ARG A 121 14.40 14.98 -2.38
C ARG A 121 13.81 13.65 -2.84
N THR A 122 14.04 12.56 -2.09
CA THR A 122 13.58 11.21 -2.43
C THR A 122 13.35 10.43 -1.14
N ILE A 123 12.19 9.79 -1.04
CA ILE A 123 11.74 9.04 0.14
C ILE A 123 11.31 7.65 -0.32
N ALA A 124 11.67 6.63 0.47
CA ALA A 124 11.21 5.26 0.26
C ALA A 124 9.70 5.22 0.57
N MET A 125 8.86 4.87 -0.40
CA MET A 125 7.40 4.89 -0.26
C MET A 125 6.86 3.57 0.32
N ALA A 126 7.62 2.46 0.22
CA ALA A 126 7.19 1.18 0.76
C ALA A 126 6.87 1.20 2.28
N PRO A 127 7.69 1.82 3.16
CA PRO A 127 7.41 1.90 4.60
C PRO A 127 6.07 2.57 4.91
N SER A 128 5.79 3.72 4.30
CA SER A 128 4.52 4.44 4.49
C SER A 128 3.32 3.67 3.96
N ILE A 129 3.46 2.96 2.84
CA ILE A 129 2.40 2.10 2.33
C ILE A 129 2.09 0.98 3.34
N PHE A 130 3.09 0.28 3.86
CA PHE A 130 2.86 -0.81 4.81
C PHE A 130 2.33 -0.33 6.15
N ILE A 131 2.87 0.76 6.71
CA ILE A 131 2.36 1.36 7.95
C ILE A 131 0.93 1.88 7.75
N GLY A 132 0.65 2.55 6.63
CA GLY A 132 -0.69 3.01 6.27
C GLY A 132 -1.69 1.86 6.10
N THR A 133 -1.27 0.73 5.54
CA THR A 133 -2.10 -0.48 5.46
C THR A 133 -2.39 -1.07 6.82
N GLY A 134 -1.39 -1.10 7.72
CA GLY A 134 -1.57 -1.54 9.10
C GLY A 134 -2.56 -0.67 9.85
N LEU A 135 -2.45 0.66 9.72
CA LEU A 135 -3.39 1.62 10.29
C LEU A 135 -4.81 1.43 9.75
N TYR A 136 -4.97 1.30 8.44
CA TYR A 136 -6.28 1.06 7.83
C TYR A 136 -6.92 -0.24 8.34
N LEU A 137 -6.15 -1.32 8.45
CA LEU A 137 -6.63 -2.59 8.97
C LEU A 137 -6.97 -2.49 10.47
N ALA A 138 -6.16 -1.78 11.25
CA ALA A 138 -6.42 -1.53 12.66
C ALA A 138 -7.72 -0.74 12.87
N THR A 139 -7.93 0.34 12.12
CA THR A 139 -9.16 1.15 12.20
C THR A 139 -10.41 0.37 11.81
N ASN A 140 -10.32 -0.53 10.83
CA ASN A 140 -11.47 -1.37 10.42
C ASN A 140 -11.65 -2.63 11.26
N SER A 141 -10.70 -2.94 12.15
CA SER A 141 -10.80 -4.06 13.11
C SER A 141 -11.45 -3.66 14.44
N LEU A 142 -11.58 -2.35 14.69
CA LEU A 142 -12.33 -1.74 15.78
C LEU A 142 -13.78 -1.50 15.35
#